data_AF-A0A7W1TYV9-F1
#
_entry.id   AF-A0A7W1TYV9-F1
#
_cell.length_a   1.000
_cell.length_b   1.000
_cell.length_c   1.000
_cell.angle_alpha   90.00
_cell.angle_beta   90.00
_cell.angle_gamma   90.00
#
_symmetry.space_group_name_H-M   'P 1'
#
loop_
_entity.id
_entity.type
_entity.pdbx_description
1 polymer ?
#
loop_
_entity_poly.entity_id
_entity_poly.type
_entity_poly.pdbx_seq_one_letter_code
_entity_poly.pdbx_strand_id
1 'polypeptide(L)' 'EWRVEPDGDGSRLTQRATFSPRGLAGRAYWYALTPFHFLIFDRMAHCIAAAAETQRARRP' A
#
# COMPACT_ATOMS: atom_id res chain seq x y z
N GLU A 1 -4.06 2.65 -7.26
CA GLU A 1 -3.16 3.80 -7.50
C GLU A 1 -2.14 3.88 -6.38
N TRP A 2 -0.92 4.31 -6.72
CA TRP A 2 0.15 4.59 -5.77
C TRP A 2 0.64 6.01 -6.01
N ARG A 3 0.82 6.78 -4.93
CA ARG A 3 1.34 8.14 -4.99
C ARG A 3 2.37 8.33 -3.88
N VAL A 4 3.50 8.94 -4.22
CA VAL A 4 4.56 9.29 -3.28
C VAL A 4 4.80 10.78 -3.36
N GLU A 5 4.81 11.44 -2.21
CA GLU A 5 5.06 12.87 -2.08
C GLU A 5 6.19 13.10 -1.07
N PRO A 6 7.06 14.10 -1.28
CA PRO A 6 7.99 14.56 -0.25
C PRO A 6 7.24 14.98 1.02
N ASP A 7 7.79 14.64 2.19
CA ASP A 7 7.20 14.99 3.49
C ASP A 7 8.31 15.24 4.52
N GLY A 8 8.80 16.48 4.59
CA GLY A 8 9.98 16.84 5.39
C GLY A 8 11.21 16.05 4.95
N ASP A 9 11.88 15.40 5.91
CA ASP A 9 13.02 14.50 5.66
C ASP A 9 12.60 13.11 5.16
N GLY A 10 11.29 12.88 4.97
CA GLY A 10 10.70 11.61 4.60
C GLY A 10 9.84 11.67 3.34
N SER A 11 8.96 10.67 3.21
CA SER A 11 8.01 10.59 2.11
C SER A 11 6.67 10.08 2.62
N ARG A 12 5.59 10.63 2.08
CA ARG A 12 4.23 10.17 2.31
C ARG A 12 3.79 9.27 1.17
N LEU A 13 3.51 8.02 1.48
CA LEU A 13 3.02 7.02 0.54
C LEU A 13 1.51 6.86 0.67
N THR A 14 0.77 7.14 -0.41
CA THR A 14 -0.67 6.89 -0.50
C THR A 14 -0.94 5.70 -1.42
N GLN A 15 -1.58 4.65 -0.89
CA GLN A 15 -2.02 3.49 -1.65
C GLN A 15 -3.55 3.47 -1.72
N ARG A 16 -4.09 3.55 -2.93
CA ARG A 16 -5.54 3.52 -3.17
C ARG A 16 -5.94 2.26 -3.89
N ALA A 17 -6.73 1.42 -3.22
CA ALA A 17 -7.41 0.28 -3.84
C ALA A 17 -8.84 0.67 -4.21
N THR A 18 -9.18 0.59 -5.50
CA THR A 18 -10.53 0.84 -5.99
C THR A 18 -11.11 -0.44 -6.60
N PHE A 19 -12.37 -0.71 -6.27
CA PHE A 19 -13.11 -1.85 -6.80
C PHE A 19 -14.54 -1.40 -7.11
N SER A 20 -15.06 -1.80 -8.26
CA SER A 20 -16.43 -1.48 -8.70
C SER A 20 -17.29 -2.75 -8.61
N PRO A 21 -17.89 -3.06 -7.45
CA PRO A 21 -18.62 -4.30 -7.25
C PRO A 21 -19.90 -4.36 -8.05
N ARG A 22 -20.16 -5.50 -8.69
CA ARG A 22 -21.46 -5.80 -9.32
C ARG A 22 -22.29 -6.69 -8.40
N GLY A 23 -23.54 -6.28 -8.15
CA GLY A 23 -24.49 -7.05 -7.34
C GLY A 23 -24.07 -7.24 -5.87
N LEU A 24 -24.80 -8.11 -5.16
CA LEU A 24 -24.55 -8.39 -3.74
C LEU A 24 -23.26 -9.19 -3.52
N ALA A 25 -22.97 -10.16 -4.40
CA ALA A 25 -21.77 -10.98 -4.30
C ALA A 25 -20.48 -10.15 -4.42
N GLY A 26 -20.44 -9.17 -5.34
CA GLY A 26 -19.30 -8.27 -5.47
C GLY A 26 -19.09 -7.42 -4.22
N ARG A 27 -20.16 -6.91 -3.61
CA ARG A 27 -20.08 -6.15 -2.35
C ARG A 27 -19.62 -7.03 -1.19
N ALA A 28 -20.15 -8.25 -1.08
CA ALA A 28 -19.74 -9.20 -0.05
C ALA A 28 -18.25 -9.55 -0.17
N TYR A 29 -17.77 -9.83 -1.38
CA TYR A 29 -16.34 -10.04 -1.66
C TYR A 29 -15.49 -8.83 -1.25
N TRP A 30 -15.93 -7.62 -1.62
CA TRP A 30 -15.20 -6.40 -1.28
C TRP A 30 -15.07 -6.21 0.23
N TYR A 31 -16.18 -6.33 0.97
CA TYR A 31 -16.17 -6.20 2.42
C TYR A 31 -15.38 -7.31 3.11
N ALA A 32 -15.41 -8.54 2.58
CA ALA A 32 -14.61 -9.64 3.09
C ALA A 32 -13.11 -9.35 2.96
N LEU A 33 -12.65 -8.77 1.84
CA LEU A 33 -11.23 -8.46 1.62
C LEU A 33 -10.76 -7.19 2.33
N THR A 34 -11.62 -6.21 2.53
CA THR A 34 -11.27 -4.90 3.11
C THR A 34 -10.44 -4.98 4.40
N PRO A 35 -10.77 -5.81 5.42
CA PRO A 35 -9.93 -5.91 6.62
C PRO A 35 -8.51 -6.43 6.33
N PHE A 36 -8.35 -7.32 5.35
CA PHE A 36 -7.04 -7.87 4.99
C PHE A 36 -6.15 -6.85 4.28
N HIS A 37 -6.74 -5.90 3.54
CA HIS A 37 -5.98 -4.82 2.91
C HIS A 37 -5.16 -4.03 3.93
N PHE A 38 -5.69 -3.78 5.14
CA PHE A 38 -4.93 -3.07 6.18
C PHE A 38 -3.66 -3.81 6.58
N LEU A 39 -3.73 -5.14 6.73
CA LEU A 39 -2.58 -5.96 7.12
C LEU A 39 -1.55 -6.07 5.98
N ILE A 40 -2.02 -6.29 4.75
CA ILE A 40 -1.15 -6.50 3.59
C ILE A 40 -0.46 -5.19 3.21
N PHE A 41 -1.19 -4.08 3.15
CA PHE A 41 -0.66 -2.80 2.69
C PHE A 41 0.32 -2.18 3.67
N ASP A 42 0.04 -2.27 4.98
CA ASP A 42 1.00 -1.86 6.00
C ASP A 42 2.31 -2.67 5.85
N ARG A 43 2.23 -4.01 5.91
CA ARG A 43 3.43 -4.85 5.77
C ARG A 43 4.21 -4.58 4.49
N MET A 44 3.52 -4.40 3.37
CA MET A 44 4.14 -4.08 2.09
C MET A 44 4.88 -2.74 2.11
N ALA A 45 4.30 -1.70 2.71
CA ALA A 45 4.95 -0.39 2.85
C ALA A 45 6.23 -0.49 3.67
N HIS A 46 6.22 -1.22 4.79
CA HIS A 46 7.41 -1.46 5.62
C HIS A 46 8.51 -2.20 4.84
N CYS A 47 8.15 -3.25 4.10
CA CYS A 47 9.10 -3.99 3.27
C CYS A 47 9.72 -3.11 2.17
N ILE A 48 8.93 -2.24 1.54
CA ILE A 48 9.43 -1.30 0.52
C ILE A 48 10.41 -0.32 1.14
N ALA A 49 10.10 0.25 2.30
CA ALA A 49 10.99 1.16 3.02
C ALA A 49 12.33 0.48 3.36
N ALA A 50 12.28 -0.71 3.96
CA ALA A 50 13.48 -1.47 4.31
C ALA A 50 14.33 -1.85 3.07
N ALA A 51 13.68 -2.21 1.96
CA ALA A 51 14.36 -2.49 0.70
C ALA A 51 15.04 -1.24 0.12
N ALA A 52 14.38 -0.08 0.18
CA ALA A 52 14.91 1.20 -0.30
C ALA A 52 16.13 1.66 0.53
N GLU A 53 16.08 1.53 1.86
CA GLU A 53 17.21 1.81 2.74
C GLU A 53 18.41 0.92 2.44
N THR A 54 18.16 -0.39 2.26
CA THR A 54 19.19 -1.35 1.87
C THR A 54 19.81 -1.00 0.52
N GLN A 55 19.00 -0.60 -0.47
CA GLN A 55 19.49 -0.18 -1.78
C GLN A 55 20.30 1.11 -1.71
N ARG A 56 19.88 2.09 -0.90
CA ARG A 56 20.63 3.33 -0.66
C ARG A 56 22.00 3.04 -0.04
N ALA A 57 22.06 2.16 0.95
CA ALA A 57 23.33 1.77 1.58
C ALA A 57 24.29 1.03 0.64
N ARG A 58 23.76 0.35 -0.39
CA ARG A 58 24.55 -0.38 -1.39
C ARG A 58 25.01 0.48 -2.57
N ARG A 59 24.41 1.65 -2.78
CA ARG A 59 24.79 2.56 -3.86
C ARG A 59 25.96 3.42 -3.36
N PRO A 60 27.17 3.29 -3.92
CA PRO A 60 28.34 4.05 -3.50
C PRO A 60 28.16 5.55 -3.72
#